data_AF-J9FSV9-F1
#
_entry.id   AF-J9FSV9-F1
#
_cell.length_a   1.000
_cell.length_b   1.000
_cell.length_c   1.000
_cell.angle_alpha   90.00
_cell.angle_beta   90.00
_cell.angle_gamma   90.00
#
_symmetry.space_group_name_H-M   'P 1'
#
loop_
_entity.id
_entity.type
_entity.pdbx_description
1 polymer ?
#
loop_
_entity_poly.entity_id
_entity_poly.type
_entity_poly.pdbx_seq_one_letter_code
_entity_poly.pdbx_strand_id
1 'polypeptide(L)'
;MGWGEDAEASQWYIVEATDVEVALNTAGDASYATAYLPCSVSNVQGATAYIGKKQGENTLRATAIEGGIPANTGVILKGAANEAKAVLTLGEATSDVQNNALNGTLVEKDYTNELVFGVKNNIVGFYSMTTGKKIGANKAYLTGAAAQAMKLVFDGDVTGIENVLGEAADTNAPIYDLTGRRVMKAVKGGLYIQNGKKFIAQ
;
A
#
# COMPACT_ATOMS: atom_id res chain seq x y z
N MET A 1 44.65 1.92 14.70
CA MET A 1 44.85 1.07 15.89
C MET A 1 46.35 1.01 16.16
N GLY A 2 46.90 1.97 16.90
CA GLY A 2 48.32 1.97 17.28
C GLY A 2 48.44 1.62 18.75
N TRP A 3 49.23 0.59 19.07
CA TRP A 3 49.57 0.25 20.45
C TRP A 3 50.99 0.79 20.70
N GLY A 4 51.07 2.01 21.22
CA GLY A 4 52.31 2.65 21.65
C GLY A 4 51.99 3.69 22.72
N GLU A 5 52.87 3.83 23.72
CA GLU A 5 52.68 4.67 24.92
C GLU A 5 52.48 6.17 24.63
N ASP A 6 52.77 6.63 23.40
CA ASP A 6 52.61 8.03 22.96
C ASP A 6 51.65 8.20 21.75
N ALA A 7 50.81 7.21 21.45
CA ALA A 7 49.78 7.38 20.42
C ALA A 7 48.62 8.19 21.01
N GLU A 8 48.36 9.41 20.48
CA GLU A 8 47.13 10.14 20.81
C GLU A 8 45.92 9.22 20.58
N ALA A 9 45.25 8.86 21.67
CA ALA A 9 44.14 7.93 21.63
C ALA A 9 43.08 8.47 20.66
N SER A 10 42.76 7.70 19.62
CA SER A 10 41.61 8.04 18.77
C SER A 10 40.35 7.93 19.63
N GLN A 11 39.80 9.07 20.03
CA GLN A 11 38.54 9.15 20.75
C GLN A 11 37.40 8.91 19.74
N TRP A 12 36.62 7.85 19.97
CA TRP A 12 35.41 7.60 19.20
C TRP A 12 34.21 8.09 20.01
N TYR A 13 33.28 8.78 19.35
CA TYR A 13 31.98 9.11 19.91
C TYR A 13 30.89 8.49 19.03
N ILE A 14 29.84 7.99 19.67
CA ILE A 14 28.65 7.44 19.03
C ILE A 14 27.56 8.48 19.17
N VAL A 15 26.88 8.81 18.09
CA VAL A 15 25.69 9.67 18.10
C VAL A 15 24.48 8.78 17.86
N GLU A 16 23.47 8.95 18.69
CA GLU A 16 22.18 8.30 18.49
C GLU A 16 21.53 8.84 17.22
N ALA A 17 21.08 7.94 16.34
CA ALA A 17 20.30 8.32 15.18
C ALA A 17 18.92 8.80 15.63
N THR A 18 18.52 10.00 15.21
CA THR A 18 17.21 10.57 15.51
C THR A 18 16.17 10.28 14.44
N ASP A 19 16.62 9.90 13.25
CA ASP A 19 15.79 9.70 12.08
C ASP A 19 16.40 8.70 11.10
N VAL A 20 15.55 8.22 10.20
CA VAL A 20 15.90 7.33 9.10
C VAL A 20 15.30 7.88 7.81
N GLU A 21 16.14 8.06 6.79
CA GLU A 21 15.69 8.43 5.45
C GLU A 21 15.36 7.18 4.61
N VAL A 22 14.18 7.17 4.01
CA VAL A 22 13.73 6.11 3.10
C VAL A 22 13.51 6.72 1.73
N ALA A 23 14.32 6.31 0.74
CA ALA A 23 14.15 6.73 -0.64
C ALA A 23 12.80 6.25 -1.20
N LEU A 24 12.07 7.15 -1.85
CA LEU A 24 10.80 6.85 -2.54
C LEU A 24 11.04 6.75 -4.04
N ASN A 25 10.19 5.98 -4.72
CA ASN A 25 10.26 5.76 -6.16
C ASN A 25 8.95 6.17 -6.83
N THR A 26 9.00 7.06 -7.81
CA THR A 26 7.83 7.57 -8.52
C THR A 26 7.17 6.46 -9.35
N ALA A 27 5.86 6.31 -9.20
CA ALA A 27 5.01 5.49 -10.05
C ALA A 27 3.67 6.19 -10.28
N GLY A 28 3.40 6.62 -11.51
CA GLY A 28 2.22 7.42 -11.82
C GLY A 28 2.29 8.81 -11.19
N ASP A 29 1.30 9.15 -10.37
CA ASP A 29 1.09 10.45 -9.74
C ASP A 29 1.55 10.52 -8.26
N ALA A 30 2.32 9.52 -7.81
CA ALA A 30 2.84 9.45 -6.45
C ALA A 30 4.20 8.75 -6.40
N SER A 31 4.87 8.86 -5.26
CA SER A 31 6.14 8.17 -4.98
C SER A 31 5.99 7.21 -3.82
N TYR A 32 6.62 6.05 -3.90
CA TYR A 32 6.36 4.95 -2.98
C TYR A 32 7.61 4.27 -2.43
N ALA A 33 7.47 3.72 -1.23
CA ALA A 33 8.38 2.74 -0.65
C ALA A 33 7.64 1.83 0.35
N THR A 34 8.36 0.85 0.89
CA THR A 34 7.95 0.12 2.09
C THR A 34 9.03 0.23 3.14
N ALA A 35 8.64 0.22 4.41
CA ALA A 35 9.57 0.22 5.54
C ALA A 35 9.18 -0.82 6.58
N TYR A 36 10.19 -1.33 7.29
CA TYR A 36 10.06 -2.16 8.48
C TYR A 36 11.27 -1.87 9.38
N LEU A 37 11.04 -1.35 10.58
CA LEU A 37 12.09 -0.94 11.51
C LEU A 37 11.95 -1.66 12.86
N PRO A 38 13.06 -1.87 13.59
CA PRO A 38 13.04 -2.55 14.89
C PRO A 38 12.61 -1.63 16.03
N CYS A 39 12.51 -0.32 15.77
CA CYS A 39 12.12 0.72 16.70
C CYS A 39 10.91 1.49 16.17
N SER A 40 10.21 2.18 17.08
CA SER A 40 9.05 2.99 16.76
C SER A 40 9.44 4.30 16.08
N VAL A 41 8.52 4.83 15.27
CA VAL A 41 8.62 6.11 14.56
C VAL A 41 7.49 7.00 15.04
N SER A 42 7.82 8.18 15.55
CA SER A 42 6.83 9.13 16.07
C SER A 42 6.20 9.98 14.95
N ASN A 43 6.95 10.23 13.87
CA ASN A 43 6.50 11.08 12.76
C ASN A 43 7.10 10.67 11.42
N VAL A 44 6.35 10.90 10.34
CA VAL A 44 6.79 10.68 8.95
C VAL A 44 6.63 11.97 8.16
N GLN A 45 7.72 12.50 7.62
CA GLN A 45 7.73 13.65 6.73
C GLN A 45 7.99 13.20 5.28
N GLY A 46 7.35 13.87 4.30
CA GLY A 46 7.48 13.52 2.88
C GLY A 46 6.64 12.33 2.44
N ALA A 47 5.98 11.62 3.35
CA ALA A 47 5.05 10.56 3.00
C ALA A 47 3.97 10.40 4.07
N THR A 48 2.87 9.75 3.70
CA THR A 48 1.93 9.15 4.64
C THR A 48 2.21 7.66 4.76
N ALA A 49 2.20 7.13 5.98
CA ALA A 49 2.37 5.70 6.25
C ALA A 49 1.02 4.98 6.28
N TYR A 50 0.97 3.80 5.68
CA TYR A 50 -0.24 2.97 5.57
C TYR A 50 0.03 1.54 6.02
N ILE A 51 -0.95 0.96 6.72
CA ILE A 51 -1.07 -0.50 6.86
C ILE A 51 -1.88 -1.09 5.73
N GLY A 52 -1.69 -2.37 5.44
CA GLY A 52 -2.43 -3.07 4.39
C GLY A 52 -3.31 -4.17 4.96
N LYS A 53 -4.60 -4.20 4.60
CA LYS A 53 -5.52 -5.30 4.92
C LYS A 53 -5.96 -6.00 3.63
N LYS A 54 -5.88 -7.33 3.60
CA LYS A 54 -6.36 -8.11 2.44
C LYS A 54 -7.88 -7.97 2.31
N GLN A 55 -8.35 -7.72 1.09
CA GLN A 55 -9.76 -7.70 0.71
C GLN A 55 -9.96 -8.61 -0.50
N GLY A 56 -10.53 -9.79 -0.26
CA GLY A 56 -10.61 -10.84 -1.27
C GLY A 56 -9.22 -11.37 -1.66
N GLU A 57 -9.13 -11.96 -2.85
CA GLU A 57 -7.92 -12.70 -3.28
C GLU A 57 -6.84 -11.82 -3.91
N ASN A 58 -7.19 -10.66 -4.47
CA ASN A 58 -6.30 -9.88 -5.33
C ASN A 58 -6.20 -8.38 -4.96
N THR A 59 -6.73 -7.96 -3.81
CA THR A 59 -6.69 -6.55 -3.39
C THR A 59 -6.14 -6.41 -1.98
N LEU A 60 -5.18 -5.50 -1.81
CA LEU A 60 -4.73 -5.02 -0.51
C LEU A 60 -5.22 -3.59 -0.34
N ARG A 61 -6.10 -3.39 0.65
CA ARG A 61 -6.60 -2.07 1.00
C ARG A 61 -5.66 -1.41 1.99
N ALA A 62 -5.16 -0.23 1.64
CA ALA A 62 -4.26 0.57 2.44
C ALA A 62 -5.00 1.64 3.24
N THR A 63 -4.81 1.61 4.56
CA THR A 63 -5.40 2.55 5.51
C THR A 63 -4.28 3.33 6.19
N ALA A 64 -4.41 4.65 6.22
CA ALA A 64 -3.41 5.52 6.82
C ALA A 64 -3.27 5.24 8.32
N ILE A 65 -2.05 5.35 8.84
CA ILE A 65 -1.76 5.24 10.25
C ILE A 65 -1.61 6.65 10.81
N GLU A 66 -2.36 6.95 11.87
CA GLU A 66 -2.24 8.20 12.62
C GLU A 66 -1.52 7.93 13.95
N GLY A 67 -0.65 8.84 14.39
CA GLY A 67 0.04 8.72 15.68
C GLY A 67 1.37 7.92 15.66
N GLY A 68 2.00 7.73 14.50
CA GLY A 68 3.31 7.10 14.37
C GLY A 68 3.26 5.63 13.93
N ILE A 69 4.42 5.00 13.74
CA ILE A 69 4.56 3.59 13.35
C ILE A 69 5.15 2.83 14.54
N PRO A 70 4.46 1.83 15.11
CA PRO A 70 5.02 1.02 16.18
C PRO A 70 6.20 0.18 15.68
N ALA A 71 7.16 -0.11 16.55
CA ALA A 71 8.27 -1.02 16.27
C ALA A 71 7.77 -2.33 15.64
N ASN A 72 8.56 -2.91 14.73
CA ASN A 72 8.25 -4.17 14.04
C ASN A 72 6.94 -4.15 13.25
N THR A 73 6.56 -2.98 12.72
CA THR A 73 5.37 -2.83 11.86
C THR A 73 5.79 -2.59 10.42
N GLY A 74 5.32 -3.46 9.50
CA GLY A 74 5.50 -3.25 8.06
C GLY A 74 4.53 -2.20 7.55
N VAL A 75 5.03 -1.20 6.83
CA VAL A 75 4.22 -0.11 6.28
C VAL A 75 4.51 0.17 4.81
N ILE A 76 3.54 0.76 4.14
CA ILE A 76 3.69 1.39 2.83
C ILE A 76 3.82 2.89 3.05
N LEU A 77 4.80 3.50 2.41
CA LEU A 77 5.00 4.95 2.40
C LEU A 77 4.53 5.48 1.04
N LYS A 78 3.60 6.43 1.05
CA LYS A 78 3.13 7.14 -0.15
C LYS A 78 3.38 8.63 0.01
N GLY A 79 4.27 9.18 -0.82
CA GLY A 79 4.51 10.61 -0.99
C GLY A 79 3.85 11.14 -2.26
N ALA A 80 3.91 12.46 -2.45
CA ALA A 80 3.48 13.09 -3.69
C ALA A 80 4.35 12.65 -4.89
N ALA A 81 3.89 12.91 -6.12
CA ALA A 81 4.69 12.65 -7.32
C ALA A 81 6.08 13.31 -7.22
N ASN A 82 7.13 12.55 -7.55
CA ASN A 82 8.52 13.01 -7.53
C ASN A 82 9.06 13.37 -6.15
N GLU A 83 8.35 13.03 -5.08
CA GLU A 83 8.93 13.09 -3.74
C GLU A 83 10.08 12.10 -3.65
N ALA A 84 11.25 12.56 -3.23
CA ALA A 84 12.48 11.79 -3.31
C ALA A 84 12.66 10.84 -2.11
N LYS A 85 12.17 11.25 -0.93
CA LYS A 85 12.36 10.51 0.32
C LYS A 85 11.26 10.77 1.34
N ALA A 86 11.10 9.81 2.23
CA ALA A 86 10.43 10.02 3.50
C ALA A 86 11.47 10.09 4.62
N VAL A 87 11.28 11.00 5.58
CA VAL A 87 12.10 11.10 6.79
C VAL A 87 11.28 10.57 7.97
N LEU A 88 11.76 9.52 8.61
CA LEU A 88 11.10 8.82 9.70
C LEU A 88 11.77 9.23 11.01
N THR A 89 11.11 10.07 11.80
CA THR A 89 11.62 10.49 13.11
C THR A 89 11.42 9.36 14.13
N LEU A 90 12.52 8.86 14.70
CA LEU A 90 12.46 7.81 15.70
C LEU A 90 11.83 8.35 16.99
N GLY A 91 11.05 7.51 17.67
CA GLY A 91 10.41 7.87 18.93
C GLY A 91 9.10 7.11 19.16
N GLU A 92 8.45 7.42 20.27
CA GLU A 92 7.22 6.75 20.68
C GLU A 92 6.09 6.93 19.66
N ALA A 93 5.44 5.81 19.33
CA ALA A 93 4.22 5.79 18.52
C ALA A 93 3.03 5.54 19.44
N THR A 94 1.94 6.27 19.22
CA THR A 94 0.67 6.15 19.95
C THR A 94 -0.41 5.41 19.15
N SER A 95 -0.08 5.03 17.91
CA SER A 95 -0.99 4.32 17.03
C SER A 95 -1.23 2.89 17.50
N ASP A 96 -2.48 2.44 17.38
CA ASP A 96 -2.86 1.05 17.59
C ASP A 96 -3.04 0.35 16.24
N VAL A 97 -2.01 -0.37 15.81
CA VAL A 97 -1.99 -1.05 14.52
C VAL A 97 -2.61 -2.44 14.66
N GLN A 98 -3.80 -2.61 14.09
CA GLN A 98 -4.56 -3.86 14.11
C GLN A 98 -4.78 -4.40 12.70
N ASN A 99 -4.78 -5.73 12.56
CA ASN A 99 -5.09 -6.44 11.30
C ASN A 99 -4.21 -6.05 10.09
N ASN A 100 -2.96 -5.66 10.32
CA ASN A 100 -2.01 -5.41 9.25
C ASN A 100 -1.53 -6.74 8.66
N ALA A 101 -1.65 -6.90 7.35
CA ALA A 101 -1.19 -8.07 6.61
C ALA A 101 0.30 -7.96 6.21
N LEU A 102 0.87 -6.76 6.30
CA LEU A 102 2.27 -6.51 5.96
C LEU A 102 3.18 -7.12 7.01
N ASN A 103 4.06 -8.00 6.55
CA ASN A 103 5.19 -8.51 7.30
C ASN A 103 6.43 -7.71 6.90
N GLY A 104 7.56 -7.91 7.57
CA GLY A 104 8.80 -7.31 7.13
C GLY A 104 10.05 -8.09 7.48
N THR A 105 11.18 -7.53 7.10
CA THR A 105 12.50 -8.09 7.36
C THR A 105 13.47 -6.98 7.72
N LEU A 106 14.29 -7.20 8.75
CA LEU A 106 15.36 -6.27 9.16
C LEU A 106 16.66 -6.50 8.40
N VAL A 107 16.83 -7.70 7.87
CA VAL A 107 18.01 -8.12 7.11
C VAL A 107 17.59 -8.55 5.71
N GLU A 108 18.53 -8.53 4.78
CA GLU A 108 18.30 -9.13 3.48
C GLU A 108 17.96 -10.63 3.63
N LYS A 109 16.96 -11.11 2.90
CA LYS A 109 16.58 -12.53 2.90
C LYS A 109 16.35 -13.05 1.48
N ASP A 110 16.50 -14.36 1.31
CA ASP A 110 16.15 -15.03 0.07
C ASP A 110 14.64 -14.95 -0.17
N TYR A 111 14.28 -14.66 -1.41
CA TYR A 111 12.90 -14.73 -1.88
C TYR A 111 12.50 -16.19 -2.02
N THR A 112 11.41 -16.58 -1.36
CA THR A 112 10.91 -17.95 -1.40
C THR A 112 9.59 -18.04 -2.14
N ASN A 113 8.60 -17.20 -1.81
CA ASN A 113 7.28 -17.14 -2.46
C ASN A 113 6.45 -15.90 -2.05
N GLU A 114 7.06 -14.92 -1.38
CA GLU A 114 6.39 -13.73 -0.87
C GLU A 114 5.81 -12.86 -2.00
N LEU A 115 4.94 -11.93 -1.65
CA LEU A 115 4.59 -10.85 -2.57
C LEU A 115 5.28 -9.58 -2.12
N VAL A 116 6.02 -8.98 -3.04
CA VAL A 116 6.94 -7.87 -2.77
C VAL A 116 6.42 -6.63 -3.46
N PHE A 117 6.57 -5.49 -2.80
CA PHE A 117 6.08 -4.23 -3.32
C PHE A 117 6.74 -3.88 -4.66
N GLY A 118 5.94 -3.49 -5.64
CA GLY A 118 6.43 -3.14 -6.96
C GLY A 118 5.35 -2.59 -7.87
N VAL A 119 5.70 -2.47 -9.15
CA VAL A 119 4.82 -1.98 -10.20
C VAL A 119 4.76 -3.01 -11.32
N LYS A 120 3.55 -3.34 -11.78
CA LYS A 120 3.33 -4.17 -12.97
C LYS A 120 2.22 -3.55 -13.81
N ASN A 121 2.49 -3.33 -15.10
CA ASN A 121 1.54 -2.69 -16.03
C ASN A 121 1.01 -1.35 -15.49
N ASN A 122 1.89 -0.50 -14.94
CA ASN A 122 1.56 0.78 -14.29
C ASN A 122 0.63 0.69 -13.08
N ILE A 123 0.41 -0.50 -12.53
CA ILE A 123 -0.37 -0.69 -11.30
C ILE A 123 0.62 -0.96 -10.17
N VAL A 124 0.50 -0.17 -9.10
CA VAL A 124 1.25 -0.37 -7.85
C VAL A 124 0.58 -1.50 -7.07
N GLY A 125 1.39 -2.40 -6.51
CA GLY A 125 0.90 -3.57 -5.81
C GLY A 125 2.00 -4.43 -5.20
N PHE A 126 1.62 -5.62 -4.76
CA PHE A 126 2.55 -6.66 -4.31
C PHE A 126 2.53 -7.83 -5.29
N TYR A 127 3.70 -8.19 -5.79
CA TYR A 127 3.89 -9.15 -6.86
C TYR A 127 4.99 -10.17 -6.52
N SER A 128 4.94 -11.32 -7.17
CA SER A 128 6.04 -12.28 -7.16
C SER A 128 7.30 -11.72 -7.83
N MET A 129 8.47 -12.10 -7.33
CA MET A 129 9.74 -11.90 -8.02
C MET A 129 10.19 -13.16 -8.76
N THR A 130 11.20 -13.02 -9.61
CA THR A 130 11.92 -14.17 -10.18
C THR A 130 12.62 -14.95 -9.06
N THR A 131 12.57 -16.29 -9.13
CA THR A 131 13.32 -17.17 -8.23
C THR A 131 14.81 -16.83 -8.21
N GLY A 132 15.43 -16.90 -7.03
CA GLY A 132 16.85 -16.55 -6.84
C GLY A 132 17.11 -15.05 -6.61
N LYS A 133 16.06 -14.23 -6.54
CA LYS A 133 16.14 -12.85 -6.05
C LYS A 133 16.10 -12.80 -4.52
N LYS A 134 16.31 -11.60 -3.97
CA LYS A 134 16.29 -11.35 -2.54
C LYS A 134 15.39 -10.18 -2.20
N ILE A 135 14.81 -10.22 -1.01
CA ILE A 135 14.10 -9.10 -0.41
C ILE A 135 15.11 -8.33 0.44
N GLY A 136 15.33 -7.06 0.12
CA GLY A 136 16.29 -6.23 0.82
C GLY A 136 15.91 -5.97 2.28
N ALA A 137 16.88 -5.54 3.08
CA ALA A 137 16.69 -5.16 4.48
C ALA A 137 15.68 -4.00 4.66
N ASN A 138 15.02 -4.00 5.80
CA ASN A 138 14.05 -2.99 6.24
C ASN A 138 12.89 -2.80 5.25
N LYS A 139 12.43 -3.89 4.61
CA LYS A 139 11.32 -3.88 3.64
C LYS A 139 10.11 -4.62 4.18
N ALA A 140 8.93 -4.20 3.73
CA ALA A 140 7.68 -4.87 4.01
C ALA A 140 7.21 -5.70 2.81
N TYR A 141 6.56 -6.82 3.08
CA TYR A 141 6.06 -7.77 2.08
C TYR A 141 4.79 -8.46 2.59
N LEU A 142 4.08 -9.17 1.72
CA LEU A 142 2.98 -10.05 2.12
C LEU A 142 3.42 -11.50 2.11
N THR A 143 3.03 -12.23 3.15
CA THR A 143 3.03 -13.70 3.12
C THR A 143 1.88 -14.17 2.24
N GLY A 144 2.17 -15.09 1.32
CA GLY A 144 1.22 -15.57 0.31
C GLY A 144 1.92 -16.48 -0.70
N ALA A 145 1.14 -17.10 -1.59
CA ALA A 145 1.70 -17.84 -2.71
C ALA A 145 1.99 -16.88 -3.87
N ALA A 146 3.16 -17.00 -4.48
CA ALA A 146 3.62 -16.19 -5.61
C ALA A 146 2.64 -16.13 -6.81
N ALA A 147 1.69 -17.07 -6.90
CA ALA A 147 0.67 -17.10 -7.95
C ALA A 147 -0.38 -15.98 -7.85
N GLN A 148 -0.55 -15.33 -6.70
CA GLN A 148 -1.55 -14.28 -6.48
C GLN A 148 -0.88 -12.90 -6.43
N ALA A 149 -1.30 -11.98 -7.29
CA ALA A 149 -0.86 -10.58 -7.23
C ALA A 149 -1.88 -9.76 -6.44
N MET A 150 -1.41 -8.82 -5.61
CA MET A 150 -2.27 -7.95 -4.82
C MET A 150 -2.19 -6.53 -5.34
N LYS A 151 -3.28 -6.04 -5.97
CA LYS A 151 -3.43 -4.64 -6.33
C LYS A 151 -3.52 -3.81 -5.05
N LEU A 152 -2.78 -2.71 -4.99
CA LEU A 152 -2.87 -1.77 -3.88
C LEU A 152 -3.97 -0.74 -4.15
N VAL A 153 -4.83 -0.51 -3.15
CA VAL A 153 -5.89 0.50 -3.21
C VAL A 153 -5.85 1.32 -1.92
N PHE A 154 -5.75 2.64 -2.00
CA PHE A 154 -5.72 3.50 -0.81
C PHE A 154 -7.13 3.93 -0.42
N ASP A 155 -7.38 4.09 0.88
CA ASP A 155 -8.60 4.71 1.36
C ASP A 155 -8.76 6.13 0.78
N GLY A 156 -9.92 6.38 0.17
CA GLY A 156 -10.21 7.64 -0.53
C GLY A 156 -9.95 7.60 -2.04
N ASP A 157 -9.27 6.58 -2.56
CA ASP A 157 -9.18 6.38 -4.02
C ASP A 157 -10.57 5.97 -4.54
N VAL A 158 -11.09 6.71 -5.53
CA VAL A 158 -12.34 6.37 -6.19
C VAL A 158 -12.11 5.14 -7.08
N THR A 159 -12.39 3.95 -6.55
CA THR A 159 -12.59 2.78 -7.41
C THR A 159 -13.84 3.05 -8.24
N GLY A 160 -13.68 3.29 -9.55
CA GLY A 160 -14.82 3.36 -10.45
C GLY A 160 -15.71 2.12 -10.32
N ILE A 161 -16.98 2.22 -10.68
CA ILE A 161 -17.88 1.06 -10.76
C ILE A 161 -17.33 0.15 -11.87
N GLU A 162 -16.61 -0.91 -11.50
CA GLU A 162 -15.87 -1.72 -12.48
C GLU A 162 -16.73 -2.71 -13.26
N ASN A 163 -17.97 -3.03 -12.87
CA ASN A 163 -18.88 -3.82 -13.72
C ASN A 163 -20.36 -3.67 -13.33
N VAL A 164 -21.20 -3.47 -14.35
CA VAL A 164 -22.64 -3.79 -14.26
C VAL A 164 -22.75 -5.28 -14.53
N LEU A 165 -22.86 -6.10 -13.49
CA LEU A 165 -23.17 -7.52 -13.65
C LEU A 165 -24.55 -7.64 -14.31
N GLY A 166 -24.54 -8.03 -15.58
CA GLY A 166 -25.74 -8.38 -16.37
C GLY A 166 -26.34 -9.72 -15.95
N GLU A 167 -26.63 -9.89 -14.66
CA GLU A 167 -27.57 -10.92 -14.24
C GLU A 167 -28.99 -10.43 -14.52
N ALA A 168 -29.79 -11.27 -15.17
CA ALA A 168 -31.16 -10.95 -15.56
C ALA A 168 -31.94 -10.37 -14.37
N ALA A 169 -32.22 -9.07 -14.43
CA ALA A 169 -33.14 -8.44 -13.52
C ALA A 169 -34.50 -9.15 -13.63
N ASP A 170 -35.20 -9.30 -12.50
CA ASP A 170 -36.63 -9.56 -12.53
C ASP A 170 -37.29 -8.49 -13.41
N THR A 171 -37.71 -8.88 -14.62
CA THR A 171 -38.11 -7.98 -15.69
C THR A 171 -39.36 -7.17 -15.36
N ASN A 172 -40.05 -7.50 -14.27
CA ASN A 172 -41.26 -6.82 -13.82
C ASN A 172 -41.01 -5.61 -12.90
N ALA A 173 -39.77 -5.35 -12.47
CA ALA A 173 -39.50 -4.17 -11.65
C ALA A 173 -39.67 -2.85 -12.45
N PRO A 174 -40.13 -1.75 -11.84
CA PRO A 174 -40.16 -0.44 -12.50
C PRO A 174 -38.78 0.01 -12.98
N ILE A 175 -38.74 0.64 -14.16
CA ILE A 175 -37.52 1.23 -14.73
C ILE A 175 -37.49 2.72 -14.39
N TYR A 176 -36.32 3.24 -14.03
CA TYR A 176 -36.06 4.65 -13.75
C TYR A 176 -34.94 5.18 -14.63
N ASP A 177 -35.04 6.43 -15.07
CA ASP A 177 -33.90 7.15 -15.62
C ASP A 177 -32.97 7.67 -14.51
N LEU A 178 -31.83 8.25 -14.86
CA LEU A 178 -30.84 8.73 -13.89
C LEU A 178 -31.32 9.88 -13.01
N THR A 179 -32.45 10.51 -13.35
CA THR A 179 -33.07 11.55 -12.53
C THR A 179 -34.02 10.97 -11.47
N GLY A 180 -34.19 9.64 -11.44
CA GLY A 180 -35.14 8.97 -10.55
C GLY A 180 -36.58 9.01 -11.04
N ARG A 181 -36.82 9.49 -12.28
CA ARG A 181 -38.15 9.45 -12.89
C ARG A 181 -38.42 8.06 -13.44
N ARG A 182 -39.60 7.50 -13.10
CA ARG A 182 -40.06 6.23 -13.66
C ARG A 182 -40.30 6.36 -15.16
N VAL A 183 -39.75 5.45 -15.95
CA VAL A 183 -39.94 5.38 -17.41
C VAL A 183 -40.68 4.09 -17.77
N MET A 184 -41.60 4.21 -18.73
CA MET A 184 -42.43 3.09 -19.17
C MET A 184 -41.72 2.17 -20.15
N LYS A 185 -40.76 2.72 -20.91
CA LYS A 185 -39.97 1.97 -21.88
C LYS A 185 -38.58 2.59 -21.98
N ALA A 186 -37.56 1.75 -21.96
CA ALA A 186 -36.20 2.18 -22.16
C ALA A 186 -35.92 2.45 -23.65
N VAL A 187 -35.12 3.47 -23.95
CA VAL A 187 -34.65 3.78 -25.30
C VAL A 187 -33.29 3.13 -25.49
N LYS A 188 -33.09 2.49 -26.64
CA LYS A 188 -31.82 1.83 -26.98
C LYS A 188 -30.63 2.77 -26.80
N GLY A 189 -29.60 2.29 -26.11
CA GLY A 189 -28.38 3.05 -25.76
C GLY A 189 -28.52 3.94 -24.52
N GLY A 190 -29.73 4.08 -23.95
CA GLY A 190 -29.94 4.83 -22.71
C GLY A 190 -29.51 4.04 -21.47
N LEU A 191 -29.01 4.77 -20.45
CA LEU A 191 -28.66 4.23 -19.13
C LEU A 191 -29.85 4.37 -18.17
N TYR A 192 -30.27 3.27 -17.57
CA TYR A 192 -31.45 3.19 -16.70
C TYR A 192 -31.14 2.42 -15.41
N ILE A 193 -32.07 2.47 -14.44
CA ILE A 193 -32.04 1.69 -13.20
C ILE A 193 -33.31 0.84 -13.14
N GLN A 194 -33.17 -0.47 -12.92
CA GLN A 194 -34.29 -1.39 -12.68
C GLN A 194 -33.90 -2.33 -11.54
N ASN A 195 -34.80 -2.52 -10.57
CA ASN A 195 -34.53 -3.33 -9.37
C ASN A 195 -33.23 -2.93 -8.62
N GLY A 196 -32.98 -1.62 -8.50
CA GLY A 196 -31.78 -1.09 -7.85
C GLY A 196 -30.46 -1.27 -8.63
N LYS A 197 -30.50 -1.87 -9.83
CA LYS A 197 -29.32 -2.10 -10.67
C LYS A 197 -29.35 -1.20 -11.91
N LYS A 198 -28.19 -0.63 -12.27
CA LYS A 198 -28.02 0.15 -13.52
C LYS A 198 -27.94 -0.80 -14.72
N PHE A 199 -28.48 -0.44 -15.88
CA PHE A 199 -28.33 -1.20 -17.14
C PHE A 199 -28.41 -0.29 -18.37
N ILE A 200 -27.80 -0.71 -19.48
CA ILE A 200 -27.95 -0.06 -20.79
C ILE A 200 -29.02 -0.82 -21.59
N ALA A 201 -30.02 -0.12 -22.09
CA ALA A 201 -31.06 -0.73 -22.91
C ALA A 201 -30.52 -1.11 -24.29
N GLN A 202 -30.70 -2.38 -24.68
CA GLN A 202 -30.22 -2.95 -25.95
C GLN A 202 -31.23 -2.81 -27.10
#